data_AF-A0A7G5GQ37-F1
#
_entry.id   AF-A0A7G5GQ37-F1
#
_cell.length_a   1.000
_cell.length_b   1.000
_cell.length_c   1.000
_cell.angle_alpha   90.00
_cell.angle_beta   90.00
_cell.angle_gamma   90.00
#
_symmetry.space_group_name_H-M   'P 1'
#
loop_
_entity.id
_entity.type
_entity.pdbx_description
1 polymer ?
#
loop_
_entity_poly.entity_id
_entity_poly.type
_entity_poly.pdbx_seq_one_letter_code
_entity_poly.pdbx_strand_id
1 'polypeptide(L)'
;MTTRFVSAVANSCLAIFLLGLYPITAWSQVPPVSTNVLKHGTTLAPTFVDQDQDGIDDNLEHQLLERFRPFYLFSNDGGDENFRPADALWYLNQSALLASGDEDSKTIVPREQLAAGILAVNDKFGSSDILKNRALTNYHINPLGKVNGVDNPGRHGNTWDVVLGNKNVGLYGHVTPVKLTDPFGYDFHHSYGGDAQGLPYYKIEYWQLFGYNSANKPFDIGDHEGDWTSVQLIYDPRNKQIVSVFHFAHGILFRFDMTPQNVAKVGAIADVSFGIYREFQGVNYSTASLDLAHLGSKADIVRNEDQIAKAQNNLVRLFRDPQTTEFTHPAVYIENGTHEFFPSENWKFFGAPNHNGKSYHYLTATPPNLGEVEHPLSEFPGANIVLRYNGYWGAYSKDNSPPQGPALHQNWLWPATSSIRWLLPAELGF
;
A
#
# COMPACT_ATOMS: atom_id res chain seq x y z
N MET A 1 -70.41 7.64 -9.95
CA MET A 1 -70.81 9.04 -10.22
C MET A 1 -69.86 9.90 -9.38
N THR A 2 -69.17 10.94 -9.88
CA THR A 2 -69.26 11.64 -11.19
C THR A 2 -67.90 12.30 -11.52
N THR A 3 -67.61 12.58 -12.81
CA THR A 3 -66.30 13.04 -13.32
C THR A 3 -66.25 14.51 -13.77
N ARG A 4 -65.18 15.25 -13.37
CA ARG A 4 -64.53 16.44 -14.01
C ARG A 4 -63.07 16.50 -13.47
N PHE A 5 -61.96 16.68 -14.18
CA PHE A 5 -61.60 16.98 -15.60
C PHE A 5 -61.50 18.48 -16.00
N VAL A 6 -60.31 18.88 -16.50
CA VAL A 6 -59.87 20.19 -17.06
C VAL A 6 -59.70 21.31 -15.98
N SER A 7 -58.67 22.16 -15.93
CA SER A 7 -57.70 22.67 -16.94
C SER A 7 -56.24 22.76 -16.45
N ALA A 8 -55.30 22.95 -17.39
CA ALA A 8 -53.92 23.38 -17.11
C ALA A 8 -53.69 24.83 -17.59
N VAL A 9 -52.77 25.55 -16.94
CA VAL A 9 -52.20 26.82 -17.42
C VAL A 9 -50.69 26.77 -17.13
N ALA A 10 -49.86 27.06 -18.13
CA ALA A 10 -48.41 27.13 -17.98
C ALA A 10 -47.97 28.52 -17.50
N ASN A 11 -46.86 28.58 -16.77
CA ASN A 11 -46.05 29.80 -16.65
C ASN A 11 -44.57 29.43 -16.53
N SER A 12 -43.74 30.05 -17.36
CA SER A 12 -42.32 29.72 -17.50
C SER A 12 -41.47 30.63 -16.61
N CYS A 13 -40.75 30.05 -15.65
CA CYS A 13 -39.73 30.77 -14.90
C CYS A 13 -38.34 30.58 -15.54
N LEU A 14 -37.75 31.67 -16.02
CA LEU A 14 -36.44 31.71 -16.66
C LEU A 14 -35.32 31.60 -15.61
N ALA A 15 -34.69 30.43 -15.48
CA ALA A 15 -33.54 30.23 -14.60
C ALA A 15 -32.25 30.63 -15.32
N ILE A 16 -31.63 31.74 -14.91
CA ILE A 16 -30.36 32.23 -15.47
C ILE A 16 -29.20 31.48 -14.82
N PHE A 17 -28.52 30.62 -15.59
CA PHE A 17 -27.26 30.00 -15.17
C PHE A 17 -26.11 31.01 -15.23
N LEU A 18 -25.76 31.59 -14.09
CA LEU A 18 -24.50 32.31 -13.89
C LEU A 18 -23.36 31.29 -13.72
N LEU A 19 -22.70 30.93 -14.81
CA LEU A 19 -21.48 30.12 -14.79
C LEU A 19 -20.33 30.93 -14.19
N GLY A 20 -20.01 30.67 -12.92
CA GLY A 20 -18.83 31.20 -12.25
C GLY A 20 -17.55 30.60 -12.83
N LEU A 21 -16.79 31.41 -13.58
CA LEU A 21 -15.49 31.03 -14.12
C LEU A 21 -14.44 30.96 -13.00
N TYR A 22 -14.14 29.75 -12.53
CA TYR A 22 -12.93 29.50 -11.74
C TYR A 22 -11.70 29.47 -12.68
N PRO A 23 -10.58 30.13 -12.31
CA PRO A 23 -9.37 30.11 -13.11
C PRO A 23 -8.69 28.74 -13.01
N ILE A 24 -8.73 27.96 -14.08
CA ILE A 24 -7.91 26.76 -14.24
C ILE A 24 -6.45 27.23 -14.37
N THR A 25 -5.66 27.03 -13.32
CA THR A 25 -4.21 27.21 -13.38
C THR A 25 -3.62 26.18 -14.34
N ALA A 26 -2.84 26.66 -15.32
CA ALA A 26 -2.34 25.82 -16.40
C ALA A 26 -1.36 24.75 -15.86
N TRP A 27 -1.72 23.48 -16.05
CA TRP A 27 -0.77 22.38 -15.87
C TRP A 27 0.25 22.38 -17.01
N SER A 28 1.46 21.92 -16.69
CA SER A 28 2.61 21.92 -17.60
C SER A 28 2.31 21.23 -18.93
N GLN A 29 2.76 21.82 -20.04
CA GLN A 29 2.73 21.11 -21.32
C GLN A 29 3.79 20.02 -21.32
N VAL A 30 3.35 18.77 -21.49
CA VAL A 30 4.25 17.66 -21.79
C VAL A 30 4.97 17.98 -23.11
N PRO A 31 6.31 18.07 -23.14
CA PRO A 31 7.03 18.38 -24.36
C PRO A 31 6.88 17.22 -25.36
N PRO A 32 6.80 17.51 -26.68
CA PRO A 32 6.64 16.46 -27.68
C PRO A 32 7.86 15.54 -27.70
N VAL A 33 7.62 14.22 -27.71
CA VAL A 33 8.67 13.19 -27.79
C VAL A 33 9.50 13.41 -29.06
N SER A 34 10.73 13.89 -28.92
CA SER A 34 11.60 14.15 -30.06
C SER A 34 12.13 12.85 -30.66
N THR A 35 11.60 12.46 -31.83
CA THR A 35 12.09 11.32 -32.61
C THR A 35 13.43 11.65 -33.30
N ASN A 36 14.47 11.85 -32.49
CA ASN A 36 15.82 12.11 -32.98
C ASN A 36 16.37 10.88 -33.71
N VAL A 37 16.42 10.96 -35.03
CA VAL A 37 17.05 9.96 -35.90
C VAL A 37 18.56 9.98 -35.65
N LEU A 38 19.03 9.02 -34.84
CA LEU A 38 20.43 8.93 -34.44
C LEU A 38 21.33 8.60 -35.64
N LYS A 39 22.09 9.61 -36.10
CA LYS A 39 23.42 9.38 -36.66
C LYS A 39 24.28 8.69 -35.58
N HIS A 40 25.31 7.95 -36.00
CA HIS A 40 26.26 7.30 -35.09
C HIS A 40 27.05 8.31 -34.22
N GLY A 41 26.44 8.74 -33.12
CA GLY A 41 27.13 9.29 -31.97
C GLY A 41 27.50 8.16 -31.00
N THR A 42 28.61 8.31 -30.29
CA THR A 42 28.96 7.41 -29.19
C THR A 42 27.88 7.49 -28.11
N THR A 43 27.19 6.37 -27.87
CA THR A 43 26.31 6.24 -26.70
C THR A 43 27.17 6.45 -25.45
N LEU A 44 26.91 7.52 -24.71
CA LEU A 44 27.44 7.66 -23.37
C LEU A 44 26.88 6.50 -22.52
N ALA A 45 27.70 5.94 -21.64
CA ALA A 45 27.18 5.01 -20.64
C ALA A 45 26.10 5.74 -19.81
N PRO A 46 25.01 5.05 -19.40
CA PRO A 46 24.04 5.65 -18.49
C PRO A 46 24.78 6.11 -17.22
N THR A 47 24.51 7.35 -16.81
CA THR A 47 25.05 7.90 -15.57
C THR A 47 24.42 7.13 -14.41
N PHE A 48 25.25 6.49 -13.59
CA PHE A 48 24.79 5.91 -12.34
C PHE A 48 24.33 7.05 -11.41
N VAL A 49 23.08 6.99 -10.95
CA VAL A 49 22.50 7.93 -9.99
C VAL A 49 21.98 7.12 -8.82
N ASP A 50 22.43 7.48 -7.63
CA ASP A 50 22.17 6.83 -6.35
C ASP A 50 22.00 7.98 -5.35
N GLN A 51 20.75 8.42 -5.18
CA GLN A 51 20.42 9.60 -4.37
C GLN A 51 20.20 9.27 -2.89
N ASP A 52 19.76 8.05 -2.58
CA ASP A 52 19.41 7.62 -1.23
C ASP A 52 20.45 6.70 -0.54
N GLN A 53 21.51 6.34 -1.25
CA GLN A 53 22.75 5.75 -0.70
C GLN A 53 22.57 4.28 -0.25
N ASP A 54 21.64 3.56 -0.88
CA ASP A 54 21.47 2.11 -0.74
C ASP A 54 22.48 1.30 -1.60
N GLY A 55 22.94 1.86 -2.72
CA GLY A 55 23.86 1.24 -3.68
C GLY A 55 23.22 0.63 -4.95
N ILE A 56 21.95 0.93 -5.22
CA ILE A 56 21.22 0.67 -6.47
C ILE A 56 21.25 1.96 -7.32
N ASP A 57 20.79 1.88 -8.58
CA ASP A 57 20.59 3.06 -9.42
C ASP A 57 19.10 3.48 -9.38
N ASP A 58 18.81 4.76 -9.10
CA ASP A 58 17.44 5.33 -9.02
C ASP A 58 16.56 4.89 -10.21
N ASN A 59 17.14 4.89 -11.42
CA ASN A 59 16.40 4.55 -12.65
C ASN A 59 16.15 3.04 -12.75
N LEU A 60 17.03 2.20 -12.18
CA LEU A 60 16.83 0.76 -12.06
C LEU A 60 15.74 0.44 -11.03
N GLU A 61 15.72 1.11 -9.89
CA GLU A 61 14.63 0.99 -8.91
C GLU A 61 13.28 1.33 -9.55
N HIS A 62 13.18 2.50 -10.20
CA HIS A 62 11.96 2.94 -10.87
C HIS A 62 11.51 1.96 -11.97
N GLN A 63 12.44 1.33 -12.69
CA GLN A 63 12.15 0.26 -13.65
C GLN A 63 11.65 -1.04 -12.98
N LEU A 64 12.14 -1.38 -11.78
CA LEU A 64 11.68 -2.53 -11.01
C LEU A 64 10.29 -2.27 -10.44
N LEU A 65 10.04 -1.06 -9.92
CA LEU A 65 8.74 -0.61 -9.44
C LEU A 65 7.69 -0.61 -10.55
N GLU A 66 8.00 -0.09 -11.75
CA GLU A 66 7.10 -0.19 -12.90
C GLU A 66 6.88 -1.67 -13.32
N ARG A 67 7.94 -2.47 -13.52
CA ARG A 67 7.81 -3.84 -14.05
C ARG A 67 7.07 -4.80 -13.11
N PHE A 68 7.17 -4.62 -11.81
CA PHE A 68 6.66 -5.55 -10.80
C PHE A 68 5.50 -5.01 -9.95
N ARG A 69 4.97 -3.82 -10.28
CA ARG A 69 3.80 -3.23 -9.60
C ARG A 69 2.59 -4.18 -9.55
N PRO A 70 1.76 -4.13 -8.48
CA PRO A 70 0.67 -5.07 -8.31
C PRO A 70 -0.54 -4.81 -9.21
N PHE A 71 -1.31 -5.88 -9.43
CA PHE A 71 -2.64 -5.84 -10.03
C PHE A 71 -3.71 -5.99 -8.94
N TYR A 72 -4.51 -4.95 -8.73
CA TYR A 72 -5.48 -4.89 -7.62
C TYR A 72 -6.85 -5.42 -8.02
N LEU A 73 -7.50 -6.11 -7.08
CA LEU A 73 -8.79 -6.78 -7.20
C LEU A 73 -9.61 -6.54 -5.93
N PHE A 74 -10.37 -5.43 -5.90
CA PHE A 74 -11.22 -5.08 -4.77
C PHE A 74 -12.44 -5.98 -4.67
N SER A 75 -12.86 -6.29 -3.45
CA SER A 75 -14.06 -7.07 -3.17
C SER A 75 -15.32 -6.22 -3.09
N ASN A 76 -16.48 -6.83 -3.36
CA ASN A 76 -17.81 -6.25 -3.14
C ASN A 76 -18.61 -6.93 -2.01
N ASP A 77 -17.93 -7.42 -0.95
CA ASP A 77 -18.51 -8.21 0.14
C ASP A 77 -19.36 -7.40 1.15
N GLY A 78 -20.46 -6.81 0.65
CA GLY A 78 -21.38 -5.95 1.40
C GLY A 78 -21.85 -4.73 0.59
N GLY A 79 -21.15 -4.42 -0.49
CA GLY A 79 -21.34 -3.28 -1.38
C GLY A 79 -20.03 -2.96 -2.08
N ASP A 80 -20.00 -1.94 -2.93
CA ASP A 80 -18.72 -1.43 -3.45
C ASP A 80 -17.89 -0.76 -2.35
N GLU A 81 -16.58 -0.72 -2.53
CA GLU A 81 -15.63 -0.19 -1.56
C GLU A 81 -15.79 1.34 -1.35
N ASN A 82 -15.88 1.75 -0.08
CA ASN A 82 -16.13 3.13 0.36
C ASN A 82 -14.98 3.73 1.19
N PHE A 83 -14.05 2.91 1.65
CA PHE A 83 -12.80 3.30 2.28
C PHE A 83 -11.70 3.05 1.24
N ARG A 84 -11.35 4.11 0.51
CA ARG A 84 -10.62 3.97 -0.76
C ARG A 84 -9.13 4.26 -0.57
N PRO A 85 -8.27 3.90 -1.55
CA PRO A 85 -6.87 4.32 -1.56
C PRO A 85 -6.73 5.83 -1.28
N ALA A 86 -5.84 6.18 -0.37
CA ALA A 86 -5.67 7.54 0.13
C ALA A 86 -4.22 8.00 -0.03
N ASP A 87 -3.96 9.08 -0.79
CA ASP A 87 -2.62 9.68 -0.80
C ASP A 87 -2.26 10.25 0.58
N ALA A 88 -1.04 10.01 1.04
CA ALA A 88 -0.57 10.39 2.37
C ALA A 88 -0.56 11.91 2.60
N LEU A 89 -0.17 12.72 1.60
CA LEU A 89 -0.26 14.18 1.72
C LEU A 89 -1.71 14.64 1.67
N TRP A 90 -2.56 14.04 0.85
CA TRP A 90 -3.99 14.31 0.82
C TRP A 90 -4.69 13.97 2.14
N TYR A 91 -4.35 12.84 2.76
CA TYR A 91 -4.82 12.38 4.07
C TYR A 91 -4.39 13.37 5.16
N LEU A 92 -3.12 13.74 5.23
CA LEU A 92 -2.63 14.79 6.13
C LEU A 92 -3.34 16.13 5.92
N ASN A 93 -3.72 16.48 4.69
CA ASN A 93 -4.53 17.66 4.38
C ASN A 93 -6.02 17.55 4.82
N GLN A 94 -6.49 16.37 5.22
CA GLN A 94 -7.78 16.17 5.91
C GLN A 94 -7.66 16.07 7.44
N SER A 95 -6.43 15.90 7.96
CA SER A 95 -6.18 15.49 9.35
C SER A 95 -5.59 16.59 10.25
N ALA A 96 -5.58 16.37 11.56
CA ALA A 96 -4.81 17.16 12.53
C ALA A 96 -3.95 16.25 13.42
N LEU A 97 -2.84 16.76 13.98
CA LEU A 97 -2.01 15.99 14.92
C LEU A 97 -2.53 16.16 16.34
N LEU A 98 -2.78 15.05 17.04
CA LEU A 98 -3.21 15.03 18.43
C LEU A 98 -2.10 14.58 19.38
N ALA A 99 -2.24 14.93 20.66
CA ALA A 99 -1.37 14.49 21.75
C ALA A 99 -1.61 13.05 22.24
N SER A 100 -2.65 12.37 21.73
CA SER A 100 -3.03 11.00 22.11
C SER A 100 -4.07 10.39 21.17
N GLY A 101 -4.18 9.06 21.18
CA GLY A 101 -5.16 8.25 20.44
C GLY A 101 -6.53 8.25 21.12
N ASP A 102 -7.11 9.44 21.19
CA ASP A 102 -8.49 9.72 21.57
C ASP A 102 -8.88 10.92 20.69
N GLU A 103 -9.96 10.82 19.92
CA GLU A 103 -10.34 11.83 18.92
C GLU A 103 -10.56 13.23 19.53
N ASP A 104 -10.99 13.31 20.79
CA ASP A 104 -11.19 14.55 21.56
C ASP A 104 -9.89 15.09 22.19
N SER A 105 -8.74 14.44 21.95
CA SER A 105 -7.43 14.87 22.46
C SER A 105 -7.03 16.26 21.97
N LYS A 106 -6.24 16.97 22.79
CA LYS A 106 -5.64 18.26 22.44
C LYS A 106 -4.87 18.17 21.11
N THR A 107 -5.31 18.95 20.12
CA THR A 107 -4.55 19.21 18.89
C THR A 107 -3.20 19.88 19.20
N ILE A 108 -2.13 19.34 18.64
CA ILE A 108 -0.77 19.92 18.66
C ILE A 108 -0.52 20.69 17.36
N VAL A 109 -0.86 20.10 16.20
CA VAL A 109 -0.70 20.74 14.88
C VAL A 109 -2.04 20.71 14.14
N PRO A 110 -2.63 21.87 13.81
CA PRO A 110 -3.88 21.95 13.06
C PRO A 110 -3.69 21.61 11.58
N ARG A 111 -4.79 21.28 10.90
CA ARG A 111 -4.81 20.72 9.54
C ARG A 111 -4.08 21.55 8.49
N GLU A 112 -4.26 22.86 8.51
CA GLU A 112 -3.61 23.78 7.56
C GLU A 112 -2.09 23.92 7.76
N GLN A 113 -1.54 23.33 8.81
CA GLN A 113 -0.10 23.28 9.11
C GLN A 113 0.46 21.85 9.11
N LEU A 114 -0.37 20.81 9.10
CA LEU A 114 0.04 19.44 9.41
C LEU A 114 1.14 18.91 8.49
N ALA A 115 0.91 18.89 7.18
CA ALA A 115 1.87 18.33 6.21
C ALA A 115 3.23 19.06 6.21
N ALA A 116 3.27 20.35 6.57
CA ALA A 116 4.52 21.12 6.65
C ALA A 116 5.19 21.04 8.05
N GLY A 117 4.40 20.82 9.11
CA GLY A 117 4.84 20.90 10.50
C GLY A 117 5.06 19.56 11.20
N ILE A 118 4.56 18.43 10.67
CA ILE A 118 4.49 17.16 11.40
C ILE A 118 5.85 16.69 11.91
N LEU A 119 6.94 16.77 11.13
CA LEU A 119 8.31 16.38 11.52
C LEU A 119 9.08 17.44 12.35
N ALA A 120 8.46 18.58 12.63
CA ALA A 120 9.00 19.65 13.47
C ALA A 120 8.47 19.62 14.91
N VAL A 121 7.50 18.74 15.22
CA VAL A 121 6.95 18.58 16.56
C VAL A 121 8.00 18.01 17.52
N ASN A 122 8.09 18.62 18.71
CA ASN A 122 8.95 18.22 19.80
C ASN A 122 8.31 18.69 21.13
N ASP A 123 7.35 17.90 21.63
CA ASP A 123 6.56 18.14 22.85
C ASP A 123 6.82 16.99 23.85
N LYS A 124 5.88 16.69 24.76
CA LYS A 124 5.86 15.62 25.77
C LYS A 124 6.58 14.30 25.40
N PHE A 125 6.47 13.83 24.15
CA PHE A 125 7.01 12.54 23.72
C PHE A 125 8.36 12.65 22.99
N GLY A 126 9.00 13.82 23.03
CA GLY A 126 10.16 14.13 22.20
C GLY A 126 9.75 14.43 20.76
N SER A 127 10.69 14.27 19.84
CA SER A 127 10.44 14.61 18.43
C SER A 127 9.59 13.56 17.71
N SER A 128 8.77 14.03 16.77
CA SER A 128 7.99 13.22 15.81
C SER A 128 8.79 12.68 14.62
N ASP A 129 10.09 12.99 14.53
CA ASP A 129 11.00 12.56 13.47
C ASP A 129 11.94 11.47 14.01
N ILE A 130 11.89 10.28 13.39
CA ILE A 130 12.67 9.10 13.80
C ILE A 130 14.18 9.34 13.86
N LEU A 131 14.71 10.24 13.02
CA LEU A 131 16.14 10.59 13.02
C LEU A 131 16.55 11.41 14.25
N LYS A 132 15.58 12.11 14.86
CA LYS A 132 15.77 12.93 16.07
C LYS A 132 15.36 12.19 17.35
N ASN A 133 14.40 11.26 17.25
CA ASN A 133 13.87 10.48 18.36
C ASN A 133 13.49 9.07 17.87
N ARG A 134 14.24 8.05 18.30
CA ARG A 134 14.08 6.67 17.82
C ARG A 134 12.96 5.89 18.53
N ALA A 135 12.36 6.45 19.58
CA ALA A 135 11.23 5.82 20.25
C ALA A 135 9.92 6.08 19.49
N LEU A 136 8.97 5.15 19.59
CA LEU A 136 7.60 5.36 19.14
C LEU A 136 6.97 6.52 19.94
N THR A 137 6.42 7.51 19.23
CA THR A 137 5.68 8.60 19.85
C THR A 137 4.19 8.29 19.91
N ASN A 138 3.55 8.79 20.95
CA ASN A 138 2.10 8.73 21.12
C ASN A 138 1.46 10.00 20.51
N TYR A 139 1.97 10.44 19.35
CA TYR A 139 1.31 11.42 18.48
C TYR A 139 0.42 10.67 17.49
N HIS A 140 -0.75 11.24 17.17
CA HIS A 140 -1.77 10.58 16.34
C HIS A 140 -2.27 11.52 15.25
N ILE A 141 -2.34 11.03 14.01
CA ILE A 141 -2.96 11.74 12.88
C ILE A 141 -4.48 11.45 12.94
N ASN A 142 -5.29 12.43 13.34
CA ASN A 142 -6.77 12.32 13.33
C ASN A 142 -7.33 12.89 12.00
N PRO A 143 -7.84 12.06 11.05
CA PRO A 143 -8.60 12.53 9.89
C PRO A 143 -9.96 13.12 10.29
N LEU A 144 -10.06 14.46 10.20
CA LEU A 144 -11.19 15.19 10.76
C LEU A 144 -12.54 14.74 10.17
N GLY A 145 -13.49 14.48 11.07
CA GLY A 145 -14.84 14.01 10.71
C GLY A 145 -15.66 14.94 9.81
N LYS A 146 -15.23 16.19 9.57
CA LYS A 146 -15.77 17.05 8.50
C LYS A 146 -14.74 18.04 7.98
N VAL A 147 -14.51 18.06 6.66
CA VAL A 147 -13.63 19.03 5.98
C VAL A 147 -14.34 19.62 4.77
N ASN A 148 -14.36 20.96 4.66
CA ASN A 148 -14.99 21.71 3.55
C ASN A 148 -16.47 21.32 3.26
N GLY A 149 -17.18 20.80 4.25
CA GLY A 149 -18.57 20.33 4.12
C GLY A 149 -18.72 18.83 3.87
N VAL A 150 -17.66 18.13 3.44
CA VAL A 150 -17.64 16.67 3.27
C VAL A 150 -17.41 15.98 4.63
N ASP A 151 -18.19 14.94 4.93
CA ASP A 151 -18.07 14.15 6.16
C ASP A 151 -17.05 13.01 6.01
N ASN A 152 -16.28 12.77 7.07
CA ASN A 152 -15.21 11.77 7.19
C ASN A 152 -14.27 11.62 5.96
N PRO A 153 -13.83 12.70 5.27
CA PRO A 153 -13.14 12.56 3.99
C PRO A 153 -11.83 11.78 4.13
N GLY A 154 -11.02 12.04 5.17
CA GLY A 154 -9.77 11.33 5.39
C GLY A 154 -9.98 9.81 5.52
N ARG A 155 -10.99 9.36 6.28
CA ARG A 155 -11.35 7.94 6.42
C ARG A 155 -11.76 7.31 5.08
N HIS A 156 -12.54 8.01 4.27
CA HIS A 156 -13.07 7.50 2.99
C HIS A 156 -12.09 7.49 1.81
N GLY A 157 -10.90 8.08 1.95
CA GLY A 157 -9.89 8.11 0.87
C GLY A 157 -10.33 8.88 -0.39
N ASN A 158 -9.46 8.88 -1.40
CA ASN A 158 -9.72 9.58 -2.67
C ASN A 158 -10.87 8.92 -3.45
N THR A 159 -11.62 9.70 -4.25
CA THR A 159 -12.75 9.17 -5.03
C THR A 159 -12.31 8.20 -6.13
N TRP A 160 -13.17 7.24 -6.48
CA TRP A 160 -12.86 6.21 -7.47
C TRP A 160 -12.42 6.75 -8.83
N ASP A 161 -12.96 7.89 -9.29
CA ASP A 161 -12.50 8.55 -10.53
C ASP A 161 -11.02 8.99 -10.46
N VAL A 162 -10.56 9.43 -9.29
CA VAL A 162 -9.16 9.84 -9.06
C VAL A 162 -8.27 8.60 -8.90
N VAL A 163 -8.74 7.58 -8.18
CA VAL A 163 -8.02 6.30 -8.00
C VAL A 163 -7.84 5.57 -9.33
N LEU A 164 -8.87 5.47 -10.16
CA LEU A 164 -8.81 4.82 -11.48
C LEU A 164 -8.13 5.68 -12.55
N GLY A 165 -8.11 7.00 -12.37
CA GLY A 165 -7.39 7.94 -13.24
C GLY A 165 -5.88 7.88 -13.05
N ASN A 166 -5.41 7.91 -11.79
CA ASN A 166 -3.98 7.94 -11.46
C ASN A 166 -3.38 6.55 -11.25
N LYS A 167 -4.15 5.60 -10.68
CA LYS A 167 -3.80 4.19 -10.43
C LYS A 167 -2.62 3.91 -9.47
N ASN A 168 -2.07 4.93 -8.83
CA ASN A 168 -1.05 4.84 -7.77
C ASN A 168 -1.39 5.71 -6.54
N VAL A 169 -2.67 6.05 -6.33
CA VAL A 169 -3.09 6.92 -5.22
C VAL A 169 -2.84 6.24 -3.87
N GLY A 170 -1.97 6.82 -3.05
CA GLY A 170 -1.56 6.21 -1.78
C GLY A 170 -0.67 4.98 -1.92
N LEU A 171 -0.26 4.62 -3.13
CA LEU A 171 0.68 3.53 -3.39
C LEU A 171 2.09 4.10 -3.49
N TYR A 172 2.99 3.57 -2.66
CA TYR A 172 4.38 3.98 -2.58
C TYR A 172 5.30 2.78 -2.84
N GLY A 173 6.41 3.02 -3.52
CA GLY A 173 7.44 2.04 -3.79
C GLY A 173 8.63 2.19 -2.86
N HIS A 174 9.33 1.08 -2.62
CA HIS A 174 10.66 1.05 -2.02
C HIS A 174 11.44 -0.14 -2.63
N VAL A 175 12.70 0.08 -2.98
CA VAL A 175 13.63 -0.99 -3.38
C VAL A 175 14.86 -0.86 -2.47
N THR A 176 15.46 -1.99 -2.08
CA THR A 176 16.64 -1.99 -1.19
C THR A 176 17.42 -3.30 -1.35
N PRO A 177 18.77 -3.31 -1.24
CA PRO A 177 19.58 -4.49 -1.50
C PRO A 177 19.55 -5.49 -0.33
N VAL A 178 19.41 -6.77 -0.67
CA VAL A 178 19.56 -7.87 0.27
C VAL A 178 20.58 -8.88 -0.25
N LYS A 179 21.44 -9.40 0.62
CA LYS A 179 22.39 -10.47 0.29
C LYS A 179 21.90 -11.78 0.92
N LEU A 180 21.68 -12.79 0.09
CA LEU A 180 21.15 -14.09 0.53
C LEU A 180 22.10 -15.22 0.13
N THR A 181 22.34 -16.15 1.06
CA THR A 181 23.10 -17.39 0.81
C THR A 181 22.29 -18.41 0.02
N ASP A 182 20.97 -18.44 0.25
CA ASP A 182 19.97 -19.15 -0.54
C ASP A 182 18.99 -18.10 -1.10
N PRO A 183 18.68 -18.06 -2.42
CA PRO A 183 17.59 -17.21 -2.95
C PRO A 183 16.28 -17.31 -2.15
N PHE A 184 15.97 -18.49 -1.60
CA PHE A 184 14.76 -18.73 -0.81
C PHE A 184 14.98 -18.56 0.70
N GLY A 185 16.18 -18.15 1.13
CA GLY A 185 16.55 -17.94 2.54
C GLY A 185 16.20 -16.56 3.12
N TYR A 186 15.33 -15.76 2.48
CA TYR A 186 14.86 -14.50 3.07
C TYR A 186 13.98 -14.78 4.29
N ASP A 187 14.24 -14.11 5.41
CA ASP A 187 13.38 -14.07 6.58
C ASP A 187 13.38 -12.64 7.13
N PHE A 188 12.20 -12.09 7.39
CA PHE A 188 12.04 -10.72 7.88
C PHE A 188 12.50 -10.58 9.34
N HIS A 189 12.49 -11.67 10.13
CA HIS A 189 13.10 -11.69 11.46
C HIS A 189 14.64 -11.74 11.43
N HIS A 190 15.26 -12.11 10.30
CA HIS A 190 16.71 -12.17 10.19
C HIS A 190 17.28 -10.82 9.75
N SER A 191 17.67 -10.00 10.72
CA SER A 191 18.38 -8.75 10.44
C SER A 191 19.76 -8.99 9.81
N TYR A 192 19.83 -8.81 8.48
CA TYR A 192 21.06 -8.83 7.68
C TYR A 192 22.02 -7.70 8.08
N GLY A 193 22.84 -7.94 9.10
CA GLY A 193 23.94 -7.05 9.49
C GLY A 193 25.00 -6.90 8.39
N GLY A 194 25.94 -5.96 8.55
CA GLY A 194 26.91 -5.58 7.51
C GLY A 194 27.75 -6.72 6.91
N ASP A 195 27.89 -7.84 7.63
CA ASP A 195 28.51 -9.09 7.17
C ASP A 195 27.63 -9.92 6.21
N ALA A 196 26.47 -9.42 5.78
CA ALA A 196 25.45 -10.16 5.01
C ALA A 196 26.05 -10.99 3.86
N GLN A 197 25.96 -12.32 3.99
CA GLN A 197 26.69 -13.26 3.15
C GLN A 197 25.86 -13.72 1.95
N GLY A 198 26.56 -14.20 0.91
CA GLY A 198 25.94 -14.75 -0.28
C GLY A 198 25.87 -13.75 -1.43
N LEU A 199 24.76 -13.79 -2.16
CA LEU A 199 24.61 -13.19 -3.48
C LEU A 199 23.62 -12.02 -3.44
N PRO A 200 23.79 -10.97 -4.27
CA PRO A 200 22.90 -9.82 -4.28
C PRO A 200 21.55 -10.15 -4.93
N TYR A 201 20.50 -9.71 -4.25
CA TYR A 201 19.12 -9.64 -4.70
C TYR A 201 18.58 -8.25 -4.33
N TYR A 202 17.46 -7.85 -4.92
CA TYR A 202 16.72 -6.67 -4.49
C TYR A 202 15.43 -7.11 -3.82
N LYS A 203 15.13 -6.54 -2.65
CA LYS A 203 13.78 -6.57 -2.13
C LYS A 203 13.02 -5.41 -2.76
N ILE A 204 11.80 -5.67 -3.23
CA ILE A 204 10.90 -4.67 -3.80
C ILE A 204 9.66 -4.66 -2.93
N GLU A 205 9.29 -3.51 -2.38
CA GLU A 205 8.15 -3.34 -1.49
C GLU A 205 7.13 -2.37 -2.09
N TYR A 206 5.86 -2.73 -2.02
CA TYR A 206 4.74 -1.85 -2.32
C TYR A 206 3.95 -1.63 -1.05
N TRP A 207 3.65 -0.35 -0.77
CA TRP A 207 2.98 0.09 0.44
C TRP A 207 1.76 0.93 0.06
N GLN A 208 0.56 0.48 0.44
CA GLN A 208 -0.69 1.16 0.12
C GLN A 208 -1.31 1.74 1.40
N LEU A 209 -1.57 3.04 1.39
CA LEU A 209 -2.35 3.72 2.42
C LEU A 209 -3.84 3.66 2.09
N PHE A 210 -4.65 3.25 3.07
CA PHE A 210 -6.09 3.47 3.13
C PHE A 210 -6.43 4.42 4.29
N GLY A 211 -7.55 5.13 4.20
CA GLY A 211 -7.93 6.11 5.20
C GLY A 211 -8.46 5.52 6.51
N TYR A 212 -8.99 4.31 6.48
CA TYR A 212 -9.66 3.65 7.60
C TYR A 212 -9.87 2.16 7.29
N ASN A 213 -9.49 1.27 8.21
CA ASN A 213 -9.84 -0.15 8.20
C ASN A 213 -11.20 -0.32 8.89
N SER A 214 -12.11 -1.08 8.27
CA SER A 214 -13.40 -1.46 8.86
C SER A 214 -13.73 -2.93 8.63
N ALA A 215 -13.86 -3.69 9.73
CA ALA A 215 -14.27 -5.08 9.72
C ALA A 215 -15.72 -5.26 9.24
N ASN A 216 -16.64 -4.36 9.63
CA ASN A 216 -18.04 -4.37 9.18
C ASN A 216 -18.71 -5.77 9.27
N LYS A 217 -18.34 -6.56 10.29
CA LYS A 217 -18.82 -7.92 10.58
C LYS A 217 -19.42 -8.01 11.98
N PRO A 218 -20.15 -9.09 12.36
CA PRO A 218 -20.93 -9.16 13.60
C PRO A 218 -20.20 -8.97 14.95
N PHE A 219 -18.87 -8.83 14.95
CA PHE A 219 -18.07 -8.47 16.14
C PHE A 219 -17.38 -7.11 16.00
N ASP A 220 -17.18 -6.61 14.76
CA ASP A 220 -16.69 -5.26 14.50
C ASP A 220 -15.31 -5.01 15.15
N ILE A 221 -14.42 -6.02 15.11
CA ILE A 221 -13.10 -6.03 15.78
C ILE A 221 -12.03 -5.57 14.78
N GLY A 222 -11.17 -4.64 15.19
CA GLY A 222 -10.05 -4.17 14.36
C GLY A 222 -10.35 -2.97 13.48
N ASP A 223 -11.47 -2.28 13.68
CA ASP A 223 -11.74 -0.99 13.03
C ASP A 223 -10.76 0.09 13.51
N HIS A 224 -10.04 0.78 12.59
CA HIS A 224 -9.12 1.87 12.93
C HIS A 224 -8.88 2.89 11.80
N GLU A 225 -8.44 4.07 12.18
CA GLU A 225 -7.98 5.10 11.24
C GLU A 225 -6.57 4.84 10.68
N GLY A 226 -6.41 5.06 9.38
CA GLY A 226 -5.22 4.69 8.63
C GLY A 226 -5.06 3.18 8.49
N ASP A 227 -4.70 2.70 7.30
CA ASP A 227 -4.21 1.34 7.11
C ASP A 227 -3.03 1.29 6.15
N TRP A 228 -2.03 0.46 6.42
CA TRP A 228 -0.77 0.35 5.69
C TRP A 228 -0.53 -1.10 5.26
N THR A 229 -1.17 -1.49 4.16
CA THR A 229 -1.10 -2.86 3.63
C THR A 229 0.02 -2.99 2.59
N SER A 230 0.58 -4.20 2.43
CA SER A 230 1.79 -4.41 1.62
C SER A 230 1.80 -5.70 0.82
N VAL A 231 2.43 -5.63 -0.36
CA VAL A 231 2.85 -6.78 -1.16
C VAL A 231 4.31 -6.55 -1.56
N GLN A 232 5.15 -7.57 -1.43
CA GLN A 232 6.60 -7.45 -1.57
C GLN A 232 7.17 -8.59 -2.42
N LEU A 233 8.39 -8.43 -2.94
CA LEU A 233 9.07 -9.45 -3.74
C LEU A 233 10.57 -9.53 -3.41
N ILE A 234 11.18 -10.71 -3.62
CA ILE A 234 12.63 -10.82 -3.89
C ILE A 234 12.82 -10.94 -5.40
N TYR A 235 13.75 -10.15 -5.95
CA TYR A 235 14.15 -10.17 -7.35
C TYR A 235 15.64 -10.48 -7.49
N ASP A 236 16.00 -11.35 -8.44
CA ASP A 236 17.39 -11.67 -8.77
C ASP A 236 17.86 -10.85 -9.99
N PRO A 237 18.74 -9.84 -9.82
CA PRO A 237 19.22 -9.01 -10.92
C PRO A 237 20.08 -9.76 -11.95
N ARG A 238 20.63 -10.93 -11.60
CA ARG A 238 21.49 -11.72 -12.50
C ARG A 238 20.66 -12.54 -13.48
N ASN A 239 19.62 -13.20 -12.96
CA ASN A 239 18.68 -14.00 -13.76
C ASN A 239 17.46 -13.18 -14.25
N LYS A 240 17.31 -11.94 -13.79
CA LYS A 240 16.27 -10.95 -14.15
C LYS A 240 14.82 -11.41 -13.90
N GLN A 241 14.64 -12.18 -12.83
CA GLN A 241 13.39 -12.86 -12.48
C GLN A 241 12.99 -12.63 -11.00
N ILE A 242 11.69 -12.76 -10.73
CA ILE A 242 11.16 -12.87 -9.37
C ILE A 242 11.63 -14.19 -8.76
N VAL A 243 12.04 -14.14 -7.49
CA VAL A 243 12.45 -15.30 -6.68
C VAL A 243 11.37 -15.67 -5.68
N SER A 244 10.78 -14.68 -5.01
CA SER A 244 9.70 -14.86 -4.05
C SER A 244 8.69 -13.72 -4.15
N VAL A 245 7.43 -13.98 -3.82
CA VAL A 245 6.37 -12.99 -3.61
C VAL A 245 5.85 -13.14 -2.18
N PHE A 246 5.56 -12.02 -1.52
CA PHE A 246 5.06 -11.93 -0.16
C PHE A 246 3.76 -11.13 -0.16
N HIS A 247 2.69 -11.72 0.37
CA HIS A 247 1.40 -11.08 0.63
C HIS A 247 1.22 -10.97 2.15
N PHE A 248 0.65 -9.86 2.63
CA PHE A 248 0.42 -9.63 4.06
C PHE A 248 -1.08 -9.42 4.32
N ALA A 249 -1.63 -10.13 5.31
CA ALA A 249 -2.99 -9.89 5.80
C ALA A 249 -3.10 -10.17 7.30
N HIS A 250 -3.69 -9.23 8.05
CA HIS A 250 -3.97 -9.28 9.48
C HIS A 250 -2.72 -9.63 10.31
N GLY A 251 -1.58 -9.04 9.97
CA GLY A 251 -0.27 -9.34 10.58
C GLY A 251 0.27 -10.75 10.29
N ILE A 252 -0.27 -11.45 9.28
CA ILE A 252 0.21 -12.75 8.80
C ILE A 252 0.87 -12.57 7.43
N LEU A 253 2.08 -13.11 7.29
CA LEU A 253 2.78 -13.25 6.01
C LEU A 253 2.34 -14.53 5.29
N PHE A 254 2.07 -14.44 3.99
CA PHE A 254 2.00 -15.59 3.07
C PHE A 254 3.02 -15.43 1.96
N ARG A 255 3.86 -16.43 1.79
CA ARG A 255 4.97 -16.41 0.84
C ARG A 255 4.79 -17.43 -0.26
N PHE A 256 5.13 -17.07 -1.49
CA PHE A 256 5.31 -18.00 -2.59
C PHE A 256 6.70 -17.88 -3.20
N ASP A 257 7.44 -18.99 -3.23
CA ASP A 257 8.78 -19.11 -3.78
C ASP A 257 8.75 -19.70 -5.18
N MET A 258 9.45 -19.08 -6.13
CA MET A 258 9.59 -19.52 -7.52
C MET A 258 10.59 -20.70 -7.66
N THR A 259 10.55 -21.65 -6.73
CA THR A 259 11.34 -22.89 -6.80
C THR A 259 10.90 -23.73 -8.01
N PRO A 260 11.80 -24.52 -8.63
CA PRO A 260 11.43 -25.45 -9.71
C PRO A 260 10.25 -26.36 -9.35
N GLN A 261 10.13 -26.75 -8.07
CA GLN A 261 9.04 -27.55 -7.54
C GLN A 261 7.70 -26.80 -7.56
N ASN A 262 7.68 -25.54 -7.13
CA ASN A 262 6.45 -24.74 -7.07
C ASN A 262 6.00 -24.23 -8.45
N VAL A 263 6.93 -23.96 -9.36
CA VAL A 263 6.57 -23.49 -10.72
C VAL A 263 6.33 -24.63 -11.72
N ALA A 264 6.64 -25.88 -11.38
CA ALA A 264 6.38 -27.04 -12.24
C ALA A 264 4.89 -27.25 -12.53
N LYS A 265 4.01 -26.85 -11.60
CA LYS A 265 2.55 -26.91 -11.75
C LYS A 265 2.00 -25.51 -11.99
N VAL A 266 2.16 -25.04 -13.23
CA VAL A 266 1.47 -23.84 -13.70
C VAL A 266 -0.02 -24.16 -13.82
N GLY A 267 -0.87 -23.37 -13.17
CA GLY A 267 -2.32 -23.45 -13.31
C GLY A 267 -2.77 -23.04 -14.71
N ALA A 268 -4.08 -23.12 -14.99
CA ALA A 268 -4.61 -22.61 -16.24
C ALA A 268 -4.29 -21.11 -16.39
N ILE A 269 -3.92 -20.67 -17.59
CA ILE A 269 -3.97 -19.25 -17.92
C ILE A 269 -5.45 -18.85 -17.92
N ALA A 270 -5.84 -18.06 -16.93
CA ALA A 270 -7.21 -17.62 -16.77
C ALA A 270 -7.43 -16.35 -17.58
N ASP A 271 -8.29 -16.44 -18.59
CA ASP A 271 -8.85 -15.29 -19.29
C ASP A 271 -10.16 -14.90 -18.58
N VAL A 272 -10.14 -13.74 -17.93
CA VAL A 272 -11.22 -13.24 -17.08
C VAL A 272 -11.59 -11.82 -17.51
N SER A 273 -12.75 -11.32 -17.10
CA SER A 273 -13.31 -10.05 -17.62
C SER A 273 -12.42 -8.82 -17.40
N PHE A 274 -11.42 -8.92 -16.52
CA PHE A 274 -10.45 -7.87 -16.18
C PHE A 274 -9.04 -8.09 -16.75
N GLY A 275 -8.83 -9.14 -17.56
CA GLY A 275 -7.57 -9.45 -18.24
C GLY A 275 -7.11 -10.89 -18.03
N ILE A 276 -5.81 -11.14 -18.19
CA ILE A 276 -5.24 -12.48 -18.21
C ILE A 276 -4.25 -12.63 -17.06
N TYR A 277 -4.36 -13.71 -16.28
CA TYR A 277 -3.36 -14.07 -15.27
C TYR A 277 -2.85 -15.50 -15.41
N ARG A 278 -1.64 -15.73 -14.88
CA ARG A 278 -1.02 -17.05 -14.71
C ARG A 278 -0.97 -17.37 -13.24
N GLU A 279 -1.62 -18.47 -12.85
CA GLU A 279 -1.48 -19.04 -11.52
C GLU A 279 -0.29 -20.01 -11.49
N PHE A 280 0.48 -19.98 -10.40
CA PHE A 280 1.47 -21.00 -10.07
C PHE A 280 0.98 -21.75 -8.82
N GLN A 281 1.05 -23.07 -8.83
CA GLN A 281 0.46 -23.93 -7.81
C GLN A 281 1.56 -24.72 -7.09
N GLY A 282 1.94 -24.25 -5.90
CA GLY A 282 3.08 -24.75 -5.14
C GLY A 282 2.83 -26.08 -4.45
N VAL A 283 3.84 -26.54 -3.69
CA VAL A 283 3.79 -27.84 -2.98
C VAL A 283 2.61 -27.97 -2.00
N ASN A 284 2.10 -26.86 -1.46
CA ASN A 284 0.96 -26.83 -0.54
C ASN A 284 -0.37 -26.46 -1.22
N TYR A 285 -0.42 -26.44 -2.57
CA TYR A 285 -1.60 -25.95 -3.32
C TYR A 285 -2.92 -26.57 -2.87
N SER A 286 -3.85 -25.71 -2.46
CA SER A 286 -5.20 -26.08 -2.07
C SER A 286 -6.15 -24.89 -2.19
N THR A 287 -7.28 -25.10 -2.88
CA THR A 287 -8.43 -24.18 -2.93
C THR A 287 -9.52 -24.55 -1.91
N ALA A 288 -9.24 -25.46 -0.98
CA ALA A 288 -10.08 -25.59 0.21
C ALA A 288 -9.95 -24.32 1.06
N SER A 289 -11.07 -23.83 1.61
CA SER A 289 -11.13 -22.60 2.41
C SER A 289 -10.12 -22.64 3.56
N LEU A 290 -9.00 -21.91 3.44
CA LEU A 290 -8.03 -21.76 4.51
C LEU A 290 -8.56 -20.72 5.51
N ASP A 291 -8.75 -21.13 6.76
CA ASP A 291 -9.25 -20.25 7.84
C ASP A 291 -8.08 -19.87 8.75
N LEU A 292 -7.48 -18.71 8.47
CA LEU A 292 -6.13 -18.33 8.91
C LEU A 292 -6.06 -17.86 10.37
N ALA A 293 -7.20 -17.48 10.94
CA ALA A 293 -7.40 -17.21 12.35
C ALA A 293 -8.80 -17.69 12.76
N HIS A 294 -9.05 -17.81 14.07
CA HIS A 294 -10.32 -18.25 14.64
C HIS A 294 -10.59 -17.55 15.97
N LEU A 295 -11.84 -17.56 16.43
CA LEU A 295 -12.18 -17.03 17.76
C LEU A 295 -11.69 -17.99 18.85
N GLY A 296 -10.80 -17.50 19.70
CA GLY A 296 -10.27 -18.17 20.87
C GLY A 296 -11.26 -18.20 22.05
N SER A 297 -10.86 -18.93 23.09
CA SER A 297 -11.72 -19.18 24.26
C SER A 297 -11.96 -17.94 25.15
N LYS A 298 -11.31 -16.81 24.86
CA LYS A 298 -11.51 -15.53 25.57
C LYS A 298 -12.16 -14.46 24.69
N ALA A 299 -12.70 -14.85 23.52
CA ALA A 299 -13.11 -13.95 22.43
C ALA A 299 -11.93 -13.16 21.81
N ASP A 300 -10.71 -13.69 21.97
CA ASP A 300 -9.48 -13.27 21.32
C ASP A 300 -9.39 -13.81 19.88
N ILE A 301 -8.77 -13.08 18.95
CA ILE A 301 -8.47 -13.61 17.61
C ILE A 301 -7.17 -14.43 17.67
N VAL A 302 -7.26 -15.72 17.36
CA VAL A 302 -6.15 -16.67 17.49
C VAL A 302 -5.71 -17.17 16.12
N ARG A 303 -4.44 -16.95 15.79
CA ARG A 303 -3.81 -17.43 14.55
C ARG A 303 -3.89 -18.95 14.42
N ASN A 304 -4.15 -19.43 13.20
CA ASN A 304 -4.31 -20.84 12.89
C ASN A 304 -3.06 -21.34 12.14
N GLU A 305 -1.96 -21.55 12.87
CA GLU A 305 -0.65 -21.87 12.28
C GLU A 305 -0.68 -23.07 11.32
N ASP A 306 -1.56 -24.05 11.59
CA ASP A 306 -1.82 -25.20 10.72
C ASP A 306 -2.36 -24.82 9.33
N GLN A 307 -3.09 -23.71 9.20
CA GLN A 307 -3.59 -23.20 7.93
C GLN A 307 -2.64 -22.15 7.33
N ILE A 308 -1.97 -21.35 8.16
CA ILE A 308 -0.91 -20.42 7.74
C ILE A 308 0.24 -21.19 7.08
N ALA A 309 0.64 -22.34 7.64
CA ALA A 309 1.61 -23.25 7.04
C ALA A 309 1.16 -23.82 5.68
N LYS A 310 -0.15 -24.03 5.50
CA LYS A 310 -0.77 -24.44 4.22
C LYS A 310 -1.01 -23.28 3.25
N ALA A 311 -0.86 -22.03 3.67
CA ALA A 311 -0.89 -20.84 2.82
C ALA A 311 0.50 -20.55 2.23
N GLN A 312 1.58 -20.79 3.00
CA GLN A 312 2.95 -20.76 2.48
C GLN A 312 3.09 -21.73 1.30
N ASN A 313 3.65 -21.26 0.19
CA ASN A 313 3.91 -22.05 -1.02
C ASN A 313 2.66 -22.81 -1.53
N ASN A 314 1.48 -22.21 -1.41
CA ASN A 314 0.21 -22.73 -1.92
C ASN A 314 -0.05 -22.25 -3.36
N LEU A 315 -0.24 -20.94 -3.56
CA LEU A 315 -0.42 -20.36 -4.88
C LEU A 315 0.10 -18.92 -4.93
N VAL A 316 0.42 -18.46 -6.14
CA VAL A 316 0.51 -17.04 -6.49
C VAL A 316 -0.06 -16.83 -7.89
N ARG A 317 -0.70 -15.69 -8.12
CA ARG A 317 -1.18 -15.29 -9.44
C ARG A 317 -0.38 -14.07 -9.90
N LEU A 318 0.20 -14.17 -11.09
CA LEU A 318 0.81 -13.02 -11.77
C LEU A 318 -0.10 -12.59 -12.92
N PHE A 319 -0.49 -11.31 -12.94
CA PHE A 319 -1.25 -10.69 -14.02
C PHE A 319 -0.34 -10.38 -15.21
N ARG A 320 -0.92 -10.40 -16.42
CA ARG A 320 -0.20 -10.17 -17.67
C ARG A 320 -0.08 -8.68 -17.96
N ASP A 321 1.15 -8.20 -18.10
CA ASP A 321 1.46 -6.84 -18.55
C ASP A 321 0.78 -6.59 -19.93
N PRO A 322 -0.07 -5.55 -20.09
CA PRO A 322 -0.76 -5.28 -21.35
C PRO A 322 0.16 -4.75 -22.46
N GLN A 323 1.39 -4.32 -22.13
CA GLN A 323 2.40 -3.80 -23.06
C GLN A 323 3.47 -4.84 -23.38
N THR A 324 4.18 -5.37 -22.37
CA THR A 324 5.27 -6.36 -22.60
C THR A 324 4.74 -7.78 -22.82
N THR A 325 3.51 -8.04 -22.37
CA THR A 325 2.85 -9.36 -22.39
C THR A 325 3.47 -10.41 -21.48
N GLU A 326 4.47 -10.04 -20.66
CA GLU A 326 5.03 -10.86 -19.58
C GLU A 326 4.02 -11.05 -18.43
N PHE A 327 4.29 -12.02 -17.55
CA PHE A 327 3.53 -12.25 -16.33
C PHE A 327 4.40 -11.87 -15.12
N THR A 328 4.35 -10.60 -14.71
CA THR A 328 5.24 -10.00 -13.70
C THR A 328 4.51 -9.36 -12.52
N HIS A 329 3.28 -8.90 -12.72
CA HIS A 329 2.52 -8.13 -11.73
C HIS A 329 1.85 -9.06 -10.71
N PRO A 330 2.19 -9.03 -9.41
CA PRO A 330 1.49 -9.86 -8.42
C PRO A 330 0.03 -9.42 -8.32
N ALA A 331 -0.90 -10.37 -8.47
CA ALA A 331 -2.31 -10.12 -8.23
C ALA A 331 -2.56 -10.02 -6.72
N VAL A 332 -3.36 -9.03 -6.33
CA VAL A 332 -3.71 -8.75 -4.93
C VAL A 332 -5.22 -8.64 -4.84
N TYR A 333 -5.81 -9.61 -4.14
CA TYR A 333 -7.21 -9.66 -3.77
C TYR A 333 -7.36 -8.90 -2.46
N ILE A 334 -8.15 -7.82 -2.50
CA ILE A 334 -8.27 -6.84 -1.42
C ILE A 334 -9.61 -7.05 -0.73
N GLU A 335 -9.59 -7.20 0.59
CA GLU A 335 -10.81 -7.30 1.40
C GLU A 335 -11.62 -6.00 1.35
N ASN A 336 -12.95 -6.11 1.36
CA ASN A 336 -13.83 -4.94 1.41
C ASN A 336 -13.76 -4.33 2.82
N GLY A 337 -13.43 -3.05 2.95
CA GLY A 337 -13.36 -2.35 4.23
C GLY A 337 -12.10 -2.63 5.06
N THR A 338 -11.61 -3.87 5.15
CA THR A 338 -10.37 -4.22 5.88
C THR A 338 -9.10 -4.15 5.03
N HIS A 339 -9.23 -4.03 3.70
CA HIS A 339 -8.14 -3.78 2.73
C HIS A 339 -6.93 -4.71 2.68
N GLU A 340 -6.90 -5.76 3.51
CA GLU A 340 -5.77 -6.67 3.61
C GLU A 340 -5.51 -7.49 2.34
N PHE A 341 -4.25 -7.87 2.11
CA PHE A 341 -3.74 -8.29 0.79
C PHE A 341 -3.58 -9.81 0.65
N PHE A 342 -4.43 -10.42 -0.16
CA PHE A 342 -4.45 -11.88 -0.40
C PHE A 342 -4.03 -12.26 -1.84
N PRO A 343 -3.45 -13.46 -2.07
CA PRO A 343 -3.08 -13.92 -3.41
C PRO A 343 -4.24 -14.59 -4.20
N SER A 344 -5.36 -14.91 -3.56
CA SER A 344 -6.61 -15.37 -4.23
C SER A 344 -7.83 -15.29 -3.31
N GLU A 345 -9.03 -15.33 -3.90
CA GLU A 345 -10.36 -15.42 -3.26
C GLU A 345 -10.64 -16.63 -2.34
N ASN A 346 -9.68 -17.54 -2.14
CA ASN A 346 -9.93 -18.85 -1.54
C ASN A 346 -9.68 -18.92 -0.03
N TRP A 347 -9.13 -17.87 0.58
CA TRP A 347 -8.71 -17.87 1.98
C TRP A 347 -9.65 -16.98 2.81
N LYS A 348 -9.53 -17.04 4.14
CA LYS A 348 -10.36 -16.28 5.09
C LYS A 348 -9.59 -15.95 6.35
N PHE A 349 -9.97 -14.84 6.97
CA PHE A 349 -9.60 -14.49 8.32
C PHE A 349 -10.87 -14.35 9.17
N PHE A 350 -10.88 -14.89 10.39
CA PHE A 350 -12.07 -14.84 11.24
C PHE A 350 -12.42 -13.39 11.60
N GLY A 351 -13.66 -12.99 11.33
CA GLY A 351 -14.15 -11.64 11.59
C GLY A 351 -13.94 -10.65 10.45
N ALA A 352 -13.21 -11.01 9.38
CA ALA A 352 -12.97 -10.14 8.23
C ALA A 352 -13.99 -10.31 7.09
N PRO A 353 -14.14 -9.30 6.21
CA PRO A 353 -14.80 -9.42 4.91
C PRO A 353 -14.07 -10.29 3.89
N ASN A 354 -14.82 -10.86 2.95
CA ASN A 354 -14.22 -11.66 1.87
C ASN A 354 -13.43 -10.75 0.91
N HIS A 355 -12.28 -11.22 0.40
CA HIS A 355 -11.49 -10.60 -0.67
C HIS A 355 -11.84 -11.21 -2.04
N ASN A 356 -13.07 -11.01 -2.50
CA ASN A 356 -13.64 -11.77 -3.63
C ASN A 356 -13.23 -11.30 -5.04
N GLY A 357 -12.60 -10.12 -5.17
CA GLY A 357 -12.12 -9.55 -6.43
C GLY A 357 -13.19 -9.14 -7.46
N LYS A 358 -14.44 -8.88 -7.05
CA LYS A 358 -15.59 -8.61 -7.94
C LYS A 358 -16.03 -7.14 -8.03
N SER A 359 -15.33 -6.21 -7.38
CA SER A 359 -15.52 -4.76 -7.53
C SER A 359 -14.45 -4.20 -8.48
N TYR A 360 -13.95 -2.99 -8.20
CA TYR A 360 -12.87 -2.33 -8.93
C TYR A 360 -11.62 -3.19 -9.08
N HIS A 361 -10.98 -3.09 -10.23
CA HIS A 361 -9.77 -3.82 -10.54
C HIS A 361 -8.91 -3.03 -11.53
N TYR A 362 -7.60 -3.02 -11.32
CA TYR A 362 -6.67 -2.32 -12.20
C TYR A 362 -5.23 -2.81 -11.99
N LEU A 363 -4.47 -2.83 -13.10
CA LEU A 363 -3.02 -2.72 -13.00
C LEU A 363 -2.72 -1.30 -12.50
N THR A 364 -1.93 -1.19 -11.45
CA THR A 364 -1.50 0.09 -10.87
C THR A 364 -0.68 0.91 -11.88
N ALA A 365 -0.43 2.20 -11.60
CA ALA A 365 0.67 2.92 -12.24
C ALA A 365 1.96 2.67 -11.43
N THR A 366 3.14 2.99 -11.99
CA THR A 366 4.37 3.00 -11.19
C THR A 366 4.16 3.95 -9.99
N PRO A 367 4.36 3.48 -8.75
CA PRO A 367 4.35 4.36 -7.59
C PRO A 367 5.65 5.18 -7.56
N PRO A 368 5.65 6.37 -6.94
CA PRO A 368 6.89 7.05 -6.65
C PRO A 368 7.72 6.21 -5.69
N ASN A 369 9.03 6.15 -5.91
CA ASN A 369 9.94 5.58 -4.92
C ASN A 369 10.06 6.52 -3.72
N LEU A 370 9.97 5.96 -2.51
CA LEU A 370 10.26 6.67 -1.26
C LEU A 370 11.77 6.80 -1.04
N GLY A 371 12.52 5.78 -1.47
CA GLY A 371 13.91 5.57 -1.07
C GLY A 371 14.11 5.43 0.43
N GLU A 372 15.36 5.53 0.84
CA GLU A 372 15.77 5.22 2.22
C GLU A 372 15.42 6.29 3.27
N VAL A 373 15.14 5.85 4.50
CA VAL A 373 14.64 6.71 5.59
C VAL A 373 15.61 7.85 5.93
N GLU A 374 16.91 7.58 5.88
CA GLU A 374 17.97 8.56 6.13
C GLU A 374 18.18 9.53 4.95
N HIS A 375 17.78 9.14 3.73
CA HIS A 375 17.98 9.89 2.48
C HIS A 375 16.79 9.87 1.48
N PRO A 376 15.55 10.26 1.87
CA PRO A 376 14.35 10.09 1.03
C PRO A 376 14.47 10.67 -0.38
N LEU A 377 14.01 9.91 -1.37
CA LEU A 377 13.97 10.34 -2.76
C LEU A 377 12.95 11.45 -3.01
N SER A 378 13.19 12.22 -4.07
CA SER A 378 12.39 13.40 -4.41
C SER A 378 11.19 13.13 -5.33
N GLU A 379 10.93 11.87 -5.70
CA GLU A 379 9.77 11.49 -6.53
C GLU A 379 8.43 11.82 -5.85
N PHE A 380 8.35 11.70 -4.53
CA PHE A 380 7.18 12.09 -3.74
C PHE A 380 7.53 13.19 -2.72
N PRO A 381 6.90 14.39 -2.80
CA PRO A 381 7.18 15.50 -1.88
C PRO A 381 6.91 15.22 -0.39
N GLY A 382 6.25 14.12 -0.05
CA GLY A 382 5.98 13.66 1.31
C GLY A 382 6.78 12.43 1.73
N ALA A 383 7.76 11.96 0.95
CA ALA A 383 8.50 10.72 1.24
C ALA A 383 9.14 10.75 2.63
N ASN A 384 9.77 11.88 2.98
CA ASN A 384 10.31 12.10 4.32
C ASN A 384 9.27 11.98 5.46
N ILE A 385 7.99 12.29 5.23
CA ILE A 385 6.93 12.14 6.24
C ILE A 385 6.53 10.67 6.38
N VAL A 386 6.31 9.97 5.27
CA VAL A 386 5.95 8.54 5.26
C VAL A 386 7.05 7.70 5.92
N LEU A 387 8.31 8.03 5.66
CA LEU A 387 9.48 7.31 6.17
C LEU A 387 9.86 7.68 7.62
N ARG A 388 9.68 8.94 8.04
CA ARG A 388 10.26 9.44 9.32
C ARG A 388 9.26 9.75 10.42
N TYR A 389 7.96 9.81 10.13
CA TYR A 389 6.97 10.10 11.17
C TYR A 389 6.84 8.90 12.13
N ASN A 390 7.39 9.06 13.33
CA ASN A 390 7.52 8.00 14.33
C ASN A 390 6.26 7.87 15.23
N GLY A 391 5.07 8.07 14.67
CA GLY A 391 3.80 8.04 15.40
C GLY A 391 2.71 7.28 14.65
N TYR A 392 1.47 7.46 15.09
CA TYR A 392 0.31 6.71 14.62
C TYR A 392 -0.42 7.42 13.48
N TRP A 393 -0.84 6.66 12.46
CA TRP A 393 -1.58 7.15 11.27
C TRP A 393 -3.10 7.24 11.47
N GLY A 394 -3.56 7.05 12.70
CA GLY A 394 -4.94 7.24 13.14
C GLY A 394 -5.00 7.71 14.60
N ALA A 395 -6.15 8.25 15.02
CA ALA A 395 -6.46 8.54 16.42
C ALA A 395 -7.54 7.60 17.00
N TYR A 396 -8.47 7.14 16.17
CA TYR A 396 -9.46 6.12 16.51
C TYR A 396 -8.95 4.70 16.21
N SER A 397 -9.20 3.77 17.14
CA SER A 397 -9.16 2.32 16.90
C SER A 397 -10.10 1.57 17.84
N LYS A 398 -10.42 0.32 17.49
CA LYS A 398 -11.25 -0.59 18.28
C LYS A 398 -10.62 -1.97 18.38
N ASP A 399 -10.31 -2.36 19.62
CA ASP A 399 -9.69 -3.64 20.01
C ASP A 399 -8.27 -3.91 19.45
N ASN A 400 -7.73 -3.01 18.61
CA ASN A 400 -6.31 -2.88 18.29
C ASN A 400 -5.83 -1.41 18.39
N SER A 401 -4.63 -1.10 17.90
CA SER A 401 -4.11 0.26 17.76
C SER A 401 -4.04 0.65 16.27
N PRO A 402 -4.08 1.94 15.91
CA PRO A 402 -3.80 2.39 14.55
C PRO A 402 -2.36 1.99 14.12
N PRO A 403 -2.08 1.91 12.81
CA PRO A 403 -0.75 1.54 12.33
C PRO A 403 0.27 2.68 12.46
N GLN A 404 1.55 2.31 12.46
CA GLN A 404 2.67 3.23 12.27
C GLN A 404 2.95 3.41 10.76
N GLY A 405 3.83 4.35 10.40
CA GLY A 405 4.30 4.49 9.01
C GLY A 405 5.17 3.31 8.58
N PRO A 406 5.27 2.99 7.27
CA PRO A 406 5.91 1.77 6.74
C PRO A 406 7.25 1.38 7.39
N ALA A 407 8.17 2.34 7.56
CA ALA A 407 9.50 2.13 8.13
C ALA A 407 9.52 1.60 9.59
N LEU A 408 8.36 1.60 10.27
CA LEU A 408 8.18 1.09 11.64
C LEU A 408 7.47 -0.27 11.73
N HIS A 409 7.24 -0.94 10.59
CA HIS A 409 6.71 -2.31 10.57
C HIS A 409 7.85 -3.35 10.40
N GLN A 410 7.66 -4.54 10.98
CA GLN A 410 8.61 -5.68 10.90
C GLN A 410 8.93 -6.14 9.46
N ASN A 411 8.10 -5.81 8.49
CA ASN A 411 8.26 -6.15 7.08
C ASN A 411 8.86 -5.03 6.22
N TRP A 412 9.27 -3.88 6.79
CA TRP A 412 10.15 -2.94 6.10
C TRP A 412 11.61 -3.38 6.23
N LEU A 413 12.29 -3.64 5.11
CA LEU A 413 13.71 -3.93 5.14
C LEU A 413 14.52 -2.63 5.19
N TRP A 414 15.08 -2.32 6.35
CA TRP A 414 16.13 -1.30 6.45
C TRP A 414 17.42 -1.80 5.78
N PRO A 415 18.24 -0.93 5.18
CA PRO A 415 19.45 -1.31 4.47
C PRO A 415 20.55 -1.67 5.46
N ALA A 416 21.57 -2.39 4.99
CA ALA A 416 22.74 -2.72 5.81
C ALA A 416 23.62 -1.48 6.14
N THR A 417 23.45 -0.38 5.40
CA THR A 417 24.12 0.92 5.57
C THR A 417 23.47 1.83 6.61
N SER A 418 22.22 1.57 7.02
CA SER A 418 21.47 2.46 7.93
C SER A 418 22.20 2.66 9.26
N SER A 419 22.34 3.93 9.67
CA SER A 419 22.97 4.29 10.94
C SER A 419 22.00 4.23 12.12
N ILE A 420 20.68 4.30 11.86
CA ILE A 420 19.67 4.30 12.93
C ILE A 420 18.96 2.96 13.16
N ARG A 421 18.88 2.06 12.16
CA ARG A 421 18.23 0.74 12.27
C ARG A 421 18.58 0.01 13.57
N TRP A 422 19.88 -0.13 13.84
CA TRP A 422 20.43 -0.86 15.01
C TRP A 422 20.21 -0.18 16.36
N LEU A 423 19.50 0.96 16.36
CA LEU A 423 19.26 1.84 17.49
C LEU A 423 17.75 2.11 17.68
N LEU A 424 16.90 1.41 16.93
CA LEU A 424 15.45 1.37 17.11
C LEU A 424 15.09 0.36 18.21
N PRO A 425 14.13 0.66 19.11
CA PRO A 425 13.58 -0.31 20.05
C PRO A 425 13.02 -1.57 19.39
N ALA A 426 13.20 -2.73 20.03
CA ALA A 426 12.67 -4.02 19.56
C ALA A 426 11.13 -4.05 19.43
N GLU A 427 10.43 -3.19 20.19
CA GLU A 427 8.97 -3.00 20.08
C GLU A 427 8.52 -2.36 18.75
N LEU A 428 9.45 -1.78 17.98
CA LEU A 428 9.26 -1.34 16.59
C LEU A 428 9.62 -2.44 15.56
N GLY A 429 9.92 -3.66 16.02
CA GLY A 429 10.06 -4.84 15.15
C GLY A 429 11.49 -5.31 14.83
N PHE A 430 12.41 -5.21 15.79
CA PHE A 430 13.85 -5.48 15.60
C PHE A 430 14.43 -6.49 16.60
#